data_AF-A0A925Q4T1-F1
#
_entry.id   AF-A0A925Q4T1-F1
#
_cell.length_a   1.000
_cell.length_b   1.000
_cell.length_c   1.000
_cell.angle_alpha   90.00
_cell.angle_beta   90.00
_cell.angle_gamma   90.00
#
_symmetry.space_group_name_H-M   'P 1'
#
loop_
_entity.id
_entity.type
_entity.pdbx_description
1 polymer ?
#
loop_
_entity_poly.entity_id
_entity_poly.type
_entity_poly.pdbx_seq_one_letter_code
_entity_poly.pdbx_strand_id
1 'polypeptide(L)'
;MNFRVVFCAVALLSACAPAPRAPEASPAPPPPPTPDQPFEALVARYLAEFPASAPVSATALGDHRFDARLDDVSAATWQSRAVFAELYLSELATFDRTKLSRANQVDVLLLKHRLEYERWRVQTLESWRWDPLIYTGIAGDAVNDLLAREFAPLSERLANLSARLEEMPRFVAQVREVLDPARVPKIHAETAAKQNAGLISLLDGEVAKQIATLPPVAQEPVRASSAKARRALSQHQIWLEKRLLPEAKGDFRLGAEKYDRKLGFALFSTLTRGEIRAQAEAELAATRAAMYEIARTVLKGRRNAPSAPEKPNDAQQQRAIKAALELAYAERPARDGVLESARASLADATAFVREKNIVTLPDEPLEIIAMPEFKQGVALAYCDSPGPLDKGQKTFYAVSPIPAQWTRAQTDSFLREYNSRSIHNLTVHEAMPGHYLQLAHSNKYPSTLRAVLASGPFIEGWAVYGERVMVDAGYMNSDPLMRLIQLKWYLRTIVNALLDQAVHVDGMDRAAALKLMTEAGFQEEREAAGKWVRAQLSSAQLPVYFVGAREHAAMREEVQRKLGTAFDARRYHDQVLSYGSPPVRFVRQLILDLPIE
;
A
#
# COMPACT_ATOMS: atom_id res chain seq x y z
N MET A 1 59.63 -28.88 50.95
CA MET A 1 59.73 -27.49 51.43
C MET A 1 60.94 -26.86 50.80
N ASN A 2 60.90 -25.81 49.99
CA ASN A 2 59.88 -25.11 49.21
C ASN A 2 60.68 -24.25 48.22
N PHE A 3 60.04 -23.89 47.11
CA PHE A 3 60.51 -23.07 45.98
C PHE A 3 61.26 -23.79 44.86
N ARG A 4 60.52 -23.89 43.74
CA ARG A 4 60.89 -24.51 42.47
C ARG A 4 61.95 -23.67 41.74
N VAL A 5 62.92 -24.41 41.24
CA VAL A 5 64.12 -24.01 40.52
C VAL A 5 63.78 -23.64 39.07
N VAL A 6 64.19 -22.43 38.66
CA VAL A 6 64.34 -22.03 37.26
C VAL A 6 65.77 -22.42 36.86
N PHE A 7 65.94 -23.26 35.84
CA PHE A 7 67.25 -23.50 35.23
C PHE A 7 67.18 -23.43 33.71
N CYS A 8 68.09 -22.62 33.18
CA CYS A 8 68.41 -22.44 31.78
C CYS A 8 68.86 -23.75 31.13
N ALA A 9 68.52 -23.92 29.85
CA ALA A 9 69.27 -24.75 28.93
C ALA A 9 69.47 -23.98 27.61
N VAL A 10 70.74 -23.79 27.25
CA VAL A 10 71.23 -23.20 26.01
C VAL A 10 71.23 -24.27 24.91
N ALA A 11 70.80 -23.95 23.69
CA ALA A 11 71.09 -24.75 22.50
C ALA A 11 71.14 -23.92 21.20
N LEU A 12 72.38 -23.64 20.78
CA LEU A 12 72.95 -23.68 19.42
C LEU A 12 72.07 -23.27 18.21
N LEU A 13 72.38 -22.09 17.66
CA LEU A 13 71.96 -21.63 16.33
C LEU A 13 72.74 -22.36 15.23
N SER A 14 72.05 -23.16 14.42
CA SER A 14 72.52 -23.58 13.09
C SER A 14 71.74 -22.84 12.02
N ALA A 15 72.46 -22.16 11.13
CA ALA A 15 71.90 -21.41 10.01
C ALA A 15 71.38 -22.37 8.93
N CYS A 16 70.06 -22.42 8.74
CA CYS A 16 69.43 -23.02 7.57
C CYS A 16 68.90 -21.90 6.67
N ALA A 17 69.43 -21.81 5.45
CA ALA A 17 68.94 -20.90 4.41
C ALA A 17 67.49 -21.26 4.01
N PRO A 18 66.63 -20.27 3.70
CA PRO A 18 65.24 -20.52 3.33
C PRO A 18 65.16 -21.12 1.91
N ALA A 19 64.32 -22.14 1.77
CA ALA A 19 63.96 -22.74 0.47
C ALA A 19 63.24 -21.71 -0.43
N PRO A 20 63.41 -21.79 -1.77
CA PRO A 20 62.78 -20.87 -2.69
C PRO A 20 61.25 -21.00 -2.64
N ARG A 21 60.55 -19.88 -2.45
CA ARG A 21 59.09 -19.78 -2.54
C ARG A 21 58.64 -20.19 -3.94
N ALA A 22 57.66 -21.10 -4.01
CA ALA A 22 56.91 -21.36 -5.24
C ALA A 22 56.21 -20.06 -5.69
N PRO A 23 56.14 -19.79 -7.01
CA PRO A 23 55.47 -18.59 -7.50
C PRO A 23 53.98 -18.62 -7.11
N GLU A 24 53.50 -17.53 -6.50
CA GLU A 24 52.08 -17.31 -6.26
C GLU A 24 51.33 -17.42 -7.59
N ALA A 25 50.32 -18.29 -7.64
CA ALA A 25 49.44 -18.39 -8.79
C ALA A 25 48.79 -17.02 -9.02
N SER A 26 48.94 -16.48 -10.24
CA SER A 26 48.29 -15.23 -10.61
C SER A 26 46.78 -15.32 -10.36
N PRO A 27 46.14 -14.26 -9.83
CA PRO A 27 44.70 -14.26 -9.60
C PRO A 27 43.99 -14.55 -10.92
N ALA A 28 43.01 -15.45 -10.90
CA ALA A 28 42.21 -15.77 -12.06
C ALA A 28 41.58 -14.48 -12.62
N PRO A 29 41.54 -14.29 -13.96
CA PRO A 29 40.91 -13.13 -14.55
C PRO A 29 39.43 -13.06 -14.12
N PRO A 30 38.88 -11.84 -13.93
CA PRO A 30 37.48 -11.70 -13.57
C PRO A 30 36.58 -12.37 -14.62
N PRO A 31 35.45 -12.95 -14.20
CA PRO A 31 34.51 -13.57 -15.14
C PRO A 31 34.05 -12.54 -16.18
N PRO A 32 33.73 -12.98 -17.41
CA PRO A 32 33.26 -12.08 -18.45
C PRO A 32 31.98 -11.36 -18.00
N PRO A 33 31.74 -10.12 -18.48
CA PRO A 33 30.56 -9.35 -18.13
C PRO A 33 29.29 -10.10 -18.54
N THR A 34 28.35 -10.25 -17.60
CA THR A 34 27.05 -10.88 -17.89
C THR A 34 26.18 -9.90 -18.68
N PRO A 35 25.19 -10.39 -19.48
CA PRO A 35 24.20 -9.53 -20.12
C PRO A 35 23.41 -8.65 -19.14
N ASP A 36 23.41 -9.01 -17.85
CA ASP A 36 22.76 -8.26 -16.77
C ASP A 36 23.50 -6.97 -16.39
N GLN A 37 24.84 -6.96 -16.44
CA GLN A 37 25.64 -5.82 -15.95
C GLN A 37 25.28 -4.47 -16.61
N PRO A 38 25.10 -4.36 -17.94
CA PRO A 38 24.69 -3.10 -18.54
C PRO A 38 23.28 -2.66 -18.11
N PHE A 39 22.37 -3.60 -17.85
CA PHE A 39 21.02 -3.29 -17.38
C PHE A 39 21.05 -2.83 -15.91
N GLU A 40 21.84 -3.49 -15.07
CA GLU A 40 22.04 -3.11 -13.68
C GLU A 40 22.67 -1.71 -13.56
N ALA A 41 23.59 -1.36 -14.47
CA ALA A 41 24.14 -0.01 -14.55
C ALA A 41 23.07 1.04 -14.93
N LEU A 42 22.19 0.72 -15.88
CA LEU A 42 21.05 1.57 -16.23
C LEU A 42 20.12 1.79 -15.03
N VAL A 43 19.80 0.71 -14.31
CA VAL A 43 18.96 0.74 -13.12
C VAL A 43 19.60 1.57 -12.01
N ALA A 44 20.90 1.40 -11.75
CA ALA A 44 21.63 2.19 -10.77
C ALA A 44 21.58 3.69 -11.10
N ARG A 45 21.73 4.06 -12.38
CA ARG A 45 21.60 5.45 -12.83
C ARG A 45 20.18 5.99 -12.64
N TYR A 46 19.16 5.22 -13.03
CA TYR A 46 17.76 5.57 -12.80
C TYR A 46 17.49 5.88 -11.32
N LEU A 47 17.89 4.96 -10.43
CA LEU A 47 17.72 5.08 -8.98
C LEU A 47 18.52 6.25 -8.37
N ALA A 48 19.65 6.63 -8.99
CA ALA A 48 20.41 7.79 -8.56
C ALA A 48 19.75 9.12 -8.97
N GLU A 49 19.10 9.16 -10.15
CA GLU A 49 18.60 10.39 -10.77
C GLU A 49 17.13 10.71 -10.43
N PHE A 50 16.23 9.72 -10.48
CA PHE A 50 14.79 9.98 -10.32
C PHE A 50 14.41 10.65 -8.98
N PRO A 51 15.03 10.32 -7.82
CA PRO A 51 14.60 10.85 -6.53
C PRO A 51 14.80 12.38 -6.43
N ALA A 52 15.81 12.93 -7.12
CA ALA A 52 16.08 14.37 -7.14
C ALA A 52 14.94 15.20 -7.75
N SER A 53 14.13 14.57 -8.62
CA SER A 53 12.96 15.17 -9.28
C SER A 53 11.67 15.05 -8.46
N ALA A 54 11.66 14.21 -7.42
CA ALA A 54 10.54 14.02 -6.50
C ALA A 54 11.02 13.85 -5.05
N PRO A 55 11.61 14.90 -4.43
CA PRO A 55 12.21 14.83 -3.10
C PRO A 55 11.29 14.31 -2.00
N VAL A 56 9.99 14.64 -2.03
CA VAL A 56 9.05 14.17 -1.01
C VAL A 56 8.83 12.66 -1.13
N SER A 57 8.63 12.16 -2.36
CA SER A 57 8.55 10.71 -2.59
C SER A 57 9.86 9.99 -2.31
N ALA A 58 11.02 10.65 -2.47
CA ALA A 58 12.32 10.09 -2.10
C ALA A 58 12.37 9.78 -0.60
N THR A 59 11.96 10.72 0.26
CA THR A 59 11.85 10.50 1.71
C THR A 59 10.91 9.33 2.03
N ALA A 60 9.74 9.27 1.41
CA ALA A 60 8.79 8.16 1.63
C ALA A 60 9.37 6.79 1.24
N LEU A 61 10.27 6.75 0.26
CA LEU A 61 11.00 5.54 -0.13
C LEU A 61 12.14 5.18 0.84
N GLY A 62 12.57 6.12 1.69
CA GLY A 62 13.75 5.99 2.56
C GLY A 62 15.04 6.56 1.98
N ASP A 63 14.97 7.34 0.90
CA ASP A 63 16.11 8.07 0.36
C ASP A 63 16.19 9.49 0.95
N HIS A 64 17.01 9.61 2.00
CA HIS A 64 17.14 10.82 2.79
C HIS A 64 18.08 11.88 2.19
N ARG A 65 18.63 11.67 0.98
CA ARG A 65 19.54 12.64 0.32
C ARG A 65 18.86 13.99 0.01
N PHE A 66 17.53 14.02 -0.05
CA PHE A 66 16.73 15.17 -0.49
C PHE A 66 15.71 15.64 0.55
N ASP A 67 15.85 15.24 1.82
CA ASP A 67 14.88 15.54 2.88
C ASP A 67 14.66 17.04 3.11
N ALA A 68 15.67 17.88 2.84
CA ALA A 68 15.58 19.33 2.94
C ALA A 68 14.86 20.01 1.77
N ARG A 69 14.49 19.27 0.70
CA ARG A 69 13.92 19.82 -0.53
C ARG A 69 12.44 19.54 -0.66
N LEU A 70 11.72 20.47 -1.29
CA LEU A 70 10.33 20.31 -1.73
C LEU A 70 10.26 20.18 -3.26
N ASP A 71 9.33 19.39 -3.77
CA ASP A 71 9.12 19.20 -5.20
C ASP A 71 9.00 20.53 -5.99
N ASP A 72 9.57 20.54 -7.19
CA ASP A 72 9.27 21.56 -8.21
C ASP A 72 8.12 21.04 -9.08
N VAL A 73 7.01 21.76 -9.04
CA VAL A 73 5.78 21.38 -9.76
C VAL A 73 5.45 22.35 -10.89
N SER A 74 6.44 23.11 -11.36
CA SER A 74 6.32 23.94 -12.55
C SER A 74 5.99 23.13 -13.81
N ALA A 75 5.41 23.80 -14.81
CA ALA A 75 5.12 23.16 -16.09
C ALA A 75 6.39 22.61 -16.76
N ALA A 76 7.52 23.33 -16.67
CA ALA A 76 8.80 22.90 -17.20
C ALA A 76 9.26 21.58 -16.57
N THR A 77 9.14 21.46 -15.24
CA THR A 77 9.53 20.24 -14.52
C THR A 77 8.61 19.07 -14.86
N TRP A 78 7.30 19.28 -15.00
CA TRP A 78 6.39 18.25 -15.51
C TRP A 78 6.79 17.75 -16.90
N GLN A 79 7.13 18.65 -17.83
CA GLN A 79 7.58 18.25 -19.16
C GLN A 79 8.93 17.51 -19.12
N SER A 80 9.85 17.95 -18.27
CA SER A 80 11.14 17.26 -18.08
C SER A 80 10.98 15.81 -17.61
N ARG A 81 9.94 15.50 -16.82
CA ARG A 81 9.63 14.12 -16.39
C ARG A 81 9.22 13.23 -17.57
N ALA A 82 8.48 13.75 -18.55
CA ALA A 82 8.14 13.00 -19.76
C ALA A 82 9.37 12.77 -20.65
N VAL A 83 10.24 13.77 -20.79
CA VAL A 83 11.52 13.64 -21.52
C VAL A 83 12.42 12.61 -20.85
N PHE A 84 12.56 12.67 -19.52
CA PHE A 84 13.29 11.68 -18.73
C PHE A 84 12.75 10.26 -18.98
N ALA A 85 11.42 10.10 -18.96
CA ALA A 85 10.80 8.81 -19.26
C ALA A 85 11.15 8.29 -20.66
N GLU A 86 11.11 9.15 -21.68
CA GLU A 86 11.42 8.79 -23.06
C GLU A 86 12.89 8.35 -23.26
N LEU A 87 13.82 9.05 -22.59
CA LEU A 87 15.25 8.72 -22.66
C LEU A 87 15.51 7.30 -22.15
N TYR A 88 14.98 6.97 -20.96
CA TYR A 88 15.14 5.63 -20.39
C TYR A 88 14.37 4.56 -21.17
N LEU A 89 13.19 4.87 -21.72
CA LEU A 89 12.46 3.94 -22.59
C LEU A 89 13.25 3.60 -23.86
N SER A 90 13.90 4.60 -24.46
CA SER A 90 14.73 4.43 -25.66
C SER A 90 15.94 3.53 -25.38
N GLU A 91 16.58 3.71 -24.22
CA GLU A 91 17.71 2.88 -23.83
C GLU A 91 17.28 1.46 -23.45
N LEU A 92 16.16 1.29 -22.74
CA LEU A 92 15.58 -0.02 -22.44
C LEU A 92 15.27 -0.83 -23.71
N ALA A 93 14.89 -0.16 -24.80
CA ALA A 93 14.60 -0.82 -26.07
C ALA A 93 15.85 -1.45 -26.73
N THR A 94 17.06 -1.10 -26.29
CA THR A 94 18.31 -1.68 -26.80
C THR A 94 18.66 -3.03 -26.18
N PHE A 95 18.02 -3.39 -25.06
CA PHE A 95 18.28 -4.64 -24.36
C PHE A 95 17.54 -5.82 -25.00
N ASP A 96 18.28 -6.87 -25.36
CA ASP A 96 17.69 -8.18 -25.65
C ASP A 96 17.29 -8.85 -24.33
N ARG A 97 16.05 -8.63 -23.92
CA ARG A 97 15.49 -9.14 -22.67
C ARG A 97 15.66 -10.65 -22.52
N THR A 98 15.65 -11.42 -23.60
CA THR A 98 15.76 -12.89 -23.54
C THR A 98 17.13 -13.38 -23.06
N LYS A 99 18.15 -12.52 -23.13
CA LYS A 99 19.52 -12.81 -22.67
C LYS A 99 19.75 -12.43 -21.21
N LEU A 100 18.82 -11.71 -20.59
CA LEU A 100 18.90 -11.32 -19.18
C LEU A 100 18.50 -12.48 -18.26
N SER A 101 18.95 -12.43 -17.01
CA SER A 101 18.44 -13.35 -15.98
C SER A 101 16.92 -13.20 -15.83
N ARG A 102 16.24 -14.27 -15.38
CA ARG A 102 14.79 -14.25 -15.18
C ARG A 102 14.33 -13.11 -14.26
N ALA A 103 15.14 -12.74 -13.26
CA ALA A 103 14.87 -11.60 -12.38
C ALA A 103 14.89 -10.28 -13.17
N ASN A 104 15.93 -10.04 -13.96
CA ASN A 104 16.08 -8.82 -14.75
C ASN A 104 15.11 -8.74 -15.93
N GLN A 105 14.64 -9.86 -16.46
CA GLN A 105 13.53 -9.88 -17.42
C GLN A 105 12.27 -9.22 -16.85
N VAL A 106 11.97 -9.46 -15.56
CA VAL A 106 10.85 -8.82 -14.88
C VAL A 106 11.16 -7.36 -14.57
N ASP A 107 12.37 -7.04 -14.08
CA ASP A 107 12.76 -5.66 -13.73
C ASP A 107 12.74 -4.72 -14.94
N VAL A 108 13.16 -5.19 -16.13
CA VAL A 108 13.00 -4.44 -17.39
C VAL A 108 11.54 -4.09 -17.65
N LEU A 109 10.62 -5.04 -17.49
CA LEU A 109 9.19 -4.82 -17.73
C LEU A 109 8.58 -3.89 -16.68
N LEU A 110 8.99 -3.97 -15.42
CA LEU A 110 8.57 -3.05 -14.37
C LEU A 110 9.00 -1.61 -14.67
N LEU A 111 10.27 -1.41 -15.01
CA LEU A 111 10.79 -0.07 -15.31
C LEU A 111 10.15 0.49 -16.58
N LYS A 112 10.05 -0.31 -17.64
CA LYS A 112 9.34 0.08 -18.86
C LYS A 112 7.90 0.51 -18.56
N HIS A 113 7.15 -0.29 -17.82
CA HIS A 113 5.77 0.00 -17.44
C HIS A 113 5.65 1.30 -16.63
N ARG A 114 6.55 1.51 -15.67
CA ARG A 114 6.61 2.75 -14.87
C ARG A 114 6.85 3.98 -15.75
N LEU A 115 7.80 3.92 -16.67
CA LEU A 115 8.16 5.04 -17.54
C LEU A 115 7.05 5.32 -18.57
N GLU A 116 6.43 4.29 -19.13
CA GLU A 116 5.26 4.44 -20.01
C GLU A 116 4.08 5.09 -19.28
N TYR A 117 3.85 4.71 -18.01
CA TYR A 117 2.83 5.35 -17.19
C TYR A 117 3.14 6.81 -16.93
N GLU A 118 4.38 7.15 -16.57
CA GLU A 118 4.79 8.55 -16.36
C GLU A 118 4.60 9.40 -17.62
N ARG A 119 5.06 8.90 -18.77
CA ARG A 119 4.87 9.59 -20.06
C ARG A 119 3.39 9.82 -20.35
N TRP A 120 2.57 8.77 -20.27
CA TRP A 120 1.13 8.87 -20.51
C TRP A 120 0.43 9.80 -19.51
N ARG A 121 0.82 9.75 -18.23
CA ARG A 121 0.24 10.57 -17.17
C ARG A 121 0.51 12.06 -17.41
N VAL A 122 1.71 12.40 -17.87
CA VAL A 122 2.08 13.79 -18.16
C VAL A 122 1.46 14.29 -19.46
N GLN A 123 1.51 13.49 -20.53
CA GLN A 123 1.18 13.94 -21.89
C GLN A 123 -0.29 13.72 -22.30
N THR A 124 -0.95 12.72 -21.73
CA THR A 124 -2.30 12.30 -22.17
C THR A 124 -3.34 12.44 -21.06
N LEU A 125 -3.06 11.90 -19.87
CA LEU A 125 -3.95 12.08 -18.73
C LEU A 125 -3.92 13.53 -18.25
N GLU A 126 -2.72 14.13 -18.28
CA GLU A 126 -2.41 15.47 -17.79
C GLU A 126 -2.95 15.72 -16.38
N SER A 127 -2.86 14.72 -15.48
CA SER A 127 -3.44 14.84 -14.13
C SER A 127 -2.89 16.04 -13.36
N TRP A 128 -1.66 16.45 -13.65
CA TRP A 128 -1.04 17.66 -13.12
C TRP A 128 -1.80 18.97 -13.44
N ARG A 129 -2.61 19.00 -14.50
CA ARG A 129 -3.42 20.18 -14.86
C ARG A 129 -4.77 20.25 -14.18
N TRP A 130 -5.33 19.13 -13.74
CA TRP A 130 -6.73 19.07 -13.31
C TRP A 130 -6.96 18.40 -11.95
N ASP A 131 -5.96 17.70 -11.40
CA ASP A 131 -6.08 17.03 -10.12
C ASP A 131 -5.32 17.79 -9.03
N PRO A 132 -5.99 18.68 -8.26
CA PRO A 132 -5.34 19.41 -7.17
C PRO A 132 -4.87 18.49 -6.03
N LEU A 133 -5.36 17.24 -5.96
CA LEU A 133 -5.04 16.31 -4.88
C LEU A 133 -3.59 15.81 -4.94
N ILE A 134 -2.97 15.86 -6.12
CA ILE A 134 -1.52 15.61 -6.27
C ILE A 134 -0.75 16.58 -5.38
N TYR A 135 -1.15 17.85 -5.37
CA TYR A 135 -0.41 18.91 -4.68
C TYR A 135 -0.68 18.96 -3.19
N THR A 136 -1.93 18.71 -2.76
CA THR A 136 -2.23 18.58 -1.33
C THR A 136 -1.60 17.33 -0.73
N GLY A 137 -1.50 16.24 -1.50
CA GLY A 137 -0.71 15.05 -1.13
C GLY A 137 0.76 15.40 -0.90
N ILE A 138 1.44 15.97 -1.92
CA ILE A 138 2.85 16.38 -1.80
C ILE A 138 3.08 17.32 -0.61
N ALA A 139 2.23 18.33 -0.42
CA ALA A 139 2.40 19.28 0.68
C ALA A 139 2.17 18.64 2.06
N GLY A 140 1.23 17.69 2.17
CA GLY A 140 0.98 16.94 3.39
C GLY A 140 2.15 16.00 3.73
N ASP A 141 2.59 15.21 2.76
CA ASP A 141 3.67 14.23 2.92
C ASP A 141 5.02 14.93 3.17
N ALA A 142 5.25 16.11 2.57
CA ALA A 142 6.42 16.95 2.83
C ALA A 142 6.64 17.27 4.32
N VAL A 143 5.53 17.38 5.07
CA VAL A 143 5.54 17.61 6.52
C VAL A 143 5.51 16.29 7.27
N ASN A 144 4.56 15.42 6.94
CA ASN A 144 4.30 14.18 7.65
C ASN A 144 5.53 13.26 7.70
N ASP A 145 6.20 13.04 6.57
CA ASP A 145 7.20 11.98 6.46
C ASP A 145 8.45 12.27 7.29
N LEU A 146 8.73 13.55 7.57
CA LEU A 146 9.81 13.98 8.46
C LEU A 146 9.40 13.94 9.95
N LEU A 147 8.11 13.90 10.26
CA LEU A 147 7.62 13.86 11.65
C LEU A 147 7.33 12.44 12.12
N ALA A 148 6.71 11.62 11.26
CA ALA A 148 6.13 10.33 11.63
C ALA A 148 7.18 9.24 11.92
N ARG A 149 8.35 9.27 11.28
CA ARG A 149 9.39 8.24 11.42
C ARG A 149 10.68 8.80 12.02
N GLU A 150 11.33 8.00 12.86
CA GLU A 150 12.55 8.35 13.60
C GLU A 150 13.83 7.87 12.89
N PHE A 151 13.92 8.07 11.58
CA PHE A 151 15.10 7.67 10.80
C PHE A 151 16.37 8.50 11.10
N ALA A 152 16.20 9.67 11.75
CA ALA A 152 17.27 10.57 12.16
C ALA A 152 16.87 11.31 13.46
N PRO A 153 17.84 11.93 14.18
CA PRO A 153 17.53 12.76 15.36
C PRO A 153 16.48 13.82 15.05
N LEU A 154 15.55 14.07 15.99
CA LEU A 154 14.44 15.01 15.78
C LEU A 154 14.92 16.41 15.34
N SER A 155 16.04 16.88 15.87
CA SER A 155 16.64 18.17 15.47
C SER A 155 17.03 18.22 14.00
N GLU A 156 17.54 17.13 13.44
CA GLU A 156 17.91 17.04 12.03
C GLU A 156 16.67 17.00 11.15
N ARG A 157 15.68 16.17 11.52
CA ARG A 157 14.40 16.09 10.81
C ARG A 157 13.65 17.42 10.80
N LEU A 158 13.65 18.16 11.92
CA LEU A 158 13.02 19.48 12.00
C LEU A 158 13.82 20.56 11.24
N ALA A 159 15.14 20.42 11.10
CA ALA A 159 15.92 21.28 10.21
C ALA A 159 15.57 21.04 8.73
N ASN A 160 15.46 19.77 8.31
CA ASN A 160 15.00 19.40 6.97
C ASN A 160 13.57 19.90 6.70
N LEU A 161 12.68 19.77 7.69
CA LEU A 161 11.32 20.30 7.62
C LEU A 161 11.34 21.82 7.47
N SER A 162 12.19 22.52 8.22
CA SER A 162 12.33 23.97 8.10
C SER A 162 12.71 24.39 6.68
N ALA A 163 13.66 23.71 6.06
CA ALA A 163 14.05 23.95 4.66
C ALA A 163 12.90 23.71 3.68
N ARG A 164 12.11 22.63 3.83
CA ARG A 164 10.91 22.40 3.01
C ARG A 164 9.86 23.49 3.18
N LEU A 165 9.62 23.94 4.41
CA LEU A 165 8.63 24.96 4.72
C LEU A 165 9.04 26.33 4.13
N GLU A 166 10.34 26.61 4.02
CA GLU A 166 10.84 27.80 3.30
C GLU A 166 10.49 27.79 1.81
N GLU A 167 10.40 26.60 1.19
CA GLU A 167 10.03 26.42 -0.22
C GLU A 167 8.52 26.41 -0.46
N MET A 168 7.69 26.24 0.57
CA MET A 168 6.23 26.15 0.45
C MET A 168 5.59 27.32 -0.33
N PRO A 169 6.01 28.59 -0.18
CA PRO A 169 5.48 29.70 -1.00
C PRO A 169 5.74 29.53 -2.50
N ARG A 170 6.93 29.04 -2.90
CA ARG A 170 7.25 28.73 -4.30
C ARG A 170 6.33 27.62 -4.80
N PHE A 171 6.20 26.55 -4.02
CA PHE A 171 5.38 25.40 -4.37
C PHE A 171 3.92 25.80 -4.64
N VAL A 172 3.25 26.46 -3.70
CA VAL A 172 1.84 26.85 -3.89
C VAL A 172 1.65 27.93 -4.98
N ALA A 173 2.68 28.69 -5.33
CA ALA A 173 2.63 29.58 -6.49
C ALA A 173 2.63 28.77 -7.79
N GLN A 174 3.52 27.79 -7.93
CA GLN A 174 3.56 26.91 -9.11
C GLN A 174 2.27 26.10 -9.25
N VAL A 175 1.69 25.59 -8.15
CA VAL A 175 0.40 24.89 -8.18
C VAL A 175 -0.69 25.74 -8.84
N ARG A 176 -0.76 27.02 -8.47
CA ARG A 176 -1.75 27.96 -9.03
C ARG A 176 -1.51 28.29 -10.50
N GLU A 177 -0.25 28.20 -10.95
CA GLU A 177 0.14 28.42 -12.34
C GLU A 177 -0.21 27.23 -13.23
N VAL A 178 0.01 26.00 -12.75
CA VAL A 178 -0.16 24.80 -13.56
C VAL A 178 -1.59 24.25 -13.57
N LEU A 179 -2.36 24.45 -12.52
CA LEU A 179 -3.76 24.01 -12.49
C LEU A 179 -4.61 24.84 -13.45
N ASP A 180 -5.46 24.15 -14.20
CA ASP A 180 -6.54 24.74 -14.97
C ASP A 180 -7.85 24.55 -14.20
N PRO A 181 -8.38 25.61 -13.53
CA PRO A 181 -9.58 25.50 -12.71
C PRO A 181 -10.79 24.91 -13.44
N ALA A 182 -10.95 25.19 -14.74
CA ALA A 182 -12.11 24.72 -15.49
C ALA A 182 -12.10 23.19 -15.69
N ARG A 183 -10.92 22.57 -15.69
CA ARG A 183 -10.75 21.11 -15.82
C ARG A 183 -10.87 20.38 -14.48
N VAL A 184 -10.79 21.08 -13.36
CA VAL A 184 -10.84 20.46 -12.03
C VAL A 184 -12.27 20.00 -11.70
N PRO A 185 -12.50 18.74 -11.31
CA PRO A 185 -13.80 18.33 -10.82
C PRO A 185 -14.14 18.98 -9.49
N LYS A 186 -15.40 19.38 -9.32
CA LYS A 186 -15.86 20.10 -8.11
C LYS A 186 -15.47 19.37 -6.81
N ILE A 187 -15.69 18.06 -6.75
CA ILE A 187 -15.36 17.24 -5.58
C ILE A 187 -13.85 17.17 -5.28
N HIS A 188 -12.99 17.26 -6.30
CA HIS A 188 -11.53 17.38 -6.10
C HIS A 188 -11.17 18.74 -5.52
N ALA A 189 -11.78 19.83 -6.01
CA ALA A 189 -11.56 21.17 -5.48
C ALA A 189 -12.03 21.29 -4.02
N GLU A 190 -13.21 20.74 -3.69
CA GLU A 190 -13.75 20.69 -2.32
C GLU A 190 -12.82 19.90 -1.38
N THR A 191 -12.32 18.76 -1.85
CA THR A 191 -11.40 17.92 -1.08
C THR A 191 -10.05 18.60 -0.90
N ALA A 192 -9.51 19.25 -1.93
CA ALA A 192 -8.26 19.99 -1.83
C ALA A 192 -8.35 21.16 -0.84
N ALA A 193 -9.45 21.93 -0.88
CA ALA A 193 -9.71 22.99 0.09
C ALA A 193 -9.78 22.47 1.53
N LYS A 194 -10.42 21.31 1.74
CA LYS A 194 -10.46 20.66 3.06
C LYS A 194 -9.09 20.18 3.51
N GLN A 195 -8.31 19.54 2.64
CA GLN A 195 -6.99 19.01 2.96
C GLN A 195 -5.97 20.14 3.25
N ASN A 196 -6.01 21.23 2.49
CA ASN A 196 -5.15 22.39 2.74
C ASN A 196 -5.43 23.04 4.11
N ALA A 197 -6.71 23.15 4.51
CA ALA A 197 -7.07 23.60 5.86
C ALA A 197 -6.57 22.64 6.96
N GLY A 198 -6.62 21.33 6.71
CA GLY A 198 -6.02 20.31 7.58
C GLY A 198 -4.51 20.47 7.73
N LEU A 199 -3.79 20.77 6.65
CA LEU A 199 -2.35 21.04 6.68
C LEU A 199 -2.00 22.29 7.49
N ILE A 200 -2.79 23.37 7.37
CA ILE A 200 -2.63 24.56 8.23
C ILE A 200 -2.79 24.18 9.71
N SER A 201 -3.78 23.36 10.03
CA SER A 201 -4.02 22.88 11.40
C SER A 201 -2.86 22.00 11.92
N LEU A 202 -2.26 21.19 11.05
CA LEU A 202 -1.07 20.39 11.38
C LEU A 202 0.12 21.29 11.75
N LEU A 203 0.34 22.38 11.01
CA LEU A 203 1.40 23.36 11.31
C LEU A 203 1.16 24.08 12.63
N ASP A 204 -0.07 24.52 12.88
CA ASP A 204 -0.45 25.26 14.10
C ASP A 204 -0.48 24.34 15.34
N GLY A 205 -0.72 23.05 15.14
CA GLY A 205 -0.82 22.04 16.20
C GLY A 205 0.45 21.23 16.37
N GLU A 206 0.55 20.10 15.66
CA GLU A 206 1.57 19.08 15.90
C GLU A 206 3.00 19.60 15.66
N VAL A 207 3.22 20.34 14.56
CA VAL A 207 4.54 20.90 14.26
C VAL A 207 4.97 21.89 15.34
N ALA A 208 4.06 22.76 15.80
CA ALA A 208 4.34 23.70 16.87
C ALA A 208 4.73 22.98 18.19
N LYS A 209 4.06 21.87 18.53
CA LYS A 209 4.41 21.03 19.69
C LYS A 209 5.81 20.43 19.54
N GLN A 210 6.12 19.86 18.38
CA GLN A 210 7.44 19.27 18.12
C GLN A 210 8.55 20.31 18.21
N ILE A 211 8.35 21.51 17.65
CA ILE A 211 9.31 22.62 17.78
C ILE A 211 9.58 22.97 19.25
N ALA A 212 8.56 22.97 20.10
CA ALA A 212 8.72 23.30 21.52
C ALA A 212 9.63 22.32 22.29
N THR A 213 9.88 21.12 21.74
CA THR A 213 10.79 20.12 22.33
C THR A 213 12.27 20.36 21.98
N LEU A 214 12.58 21.21 20.99
CA LEU A 214 13.95 21.51 20.60
C LEU A 214 14.67 22.41 21.62
N PRO A 215 16.02 22.45 21.62
CA PRO A 215 16.76 23.48 22.35
C PRO A 215 16.37 24.90 21.88
N PRO A 216 16.29 25.91 22.77
CA PRO A 216 15.79 27.26 22.43
C PRO A 216 16.41 27.88 21.17
N VAL A 217 17.72 27.68 20.97
CA VAL A 217 18.45 28.20 19.79
C VAL A 217 17.99 27.59 18.46
N ALA A 218 17.49 26.36 18.48
CA ALA A 218 17.01 25.65 17.29
C ALA A 218 15.51 25.87 17.02
N GLN A 219 14.77 26.49 17.96
CA GLN A 219 13.33 26.68 17.82
C GLN A 219 12.98 27.77 16.79
N GLU A 220 13.68 28.90 16.82
CA GLU A 220 13.30 30.09 16.04
C GLU A 220 13.36 29.90 14.52
N PRO A 221 14.40 29.26 13.93
CA PRO A 221 14.44 29.00 12.49
C PRO A 221 13.23 28.19 12.00
N VAL A 222 12.87 27.12 12.74
CA VAL A 222 11.74 26.25 12.37
C VAL A 222 10.40 26.95 12.59
N ARG A 223 10.27 27.80 13.62
CA ARG A 223 9.07 28.64 13.81
C ARG A 223 8.91 29.64 12.68
N ALA A 224 9.98 30.32 12.27
CA ALA A 224 9.94 31.33 11.22
C ALA A 224 9.51 30.71 9.87
N SER A 225 10.11 29.58 9.50
CA SER A 225 9.75 28.86 8.27
C SER A 225 8.33 28.29 8.33
N SER A 226 7.90 27.75 9.48
CA SER A 226 6.52 27.30 9.69
C SER A 226 5.50 28.43 9.55
N ALA A 227 5.77 29.60 10.16
CA ALA A 227 4.92 30.77 10.02
C ALA A 227 4.86 31.28 8.57
N LYS A 228 5.97 31.19 7.82
CA LYS A 228 6.02 31.53 6.39
C LYS A 228 5.18 30.56 5.54
N ALA A 229 5.35 29.25 5.74
CA ALA A 229 4.56 28.22 5.07
C ALA A 229 3.06 28.37 5.39
N ARG A 230 2.70 28.56 6.66
CA ARG A 230 1.32 28.80 7.10
C ARG A 230 0.68 29.99 6.37
N ARG A 231 1.38 31.12 6.24
CA ARG A 231 0.89 32.29 5.49
C ARG A 231 0.67 31.95 4.01
N ALA A 232 1.60 31.24 3.37
CA ALA A 232 1.45 30.83 1.99
C ALA A 232 0.28 29.87 1.78
N LEU A 233 0.09 28.90 2.68
CA LEU A 233 -1.05 27.97 2.65
C LEU A 233 -2.38 28.68 2.91
N SER A 234 -2.40 29.72 3.76
CA SER A 234 -3.59 30.55 3.98
C SER A 234 -3.95 31.38 2.74
N GLN A 235 -2.96 31.95 2.06
CA GLN A 235 -3.19 32.61 0.76
C GLN A 235 -3.64 31.62 -0.30
N HIS A 236 -3.08 30.41 -0.30
CA HIS A 236 -3.51 29.33 -1.18
C HIS A 236 -4.96 28.90 -0.87
N GLN A 237 -5.36 28.81 0.41
CA GLN A 237 -6.74 28.54 0.82
C GLN A 237 -7.71 29.56 0.23
N ILE A 238 -7.37 30.85 0.30
CA ILE A 238 -8.18 31.92 -0.31
C ILE A 238 -8.30 31.69 -1.82
N TRP A 239 -7.22 31.31 -2.50
CA TRP A 239 -7.28 30.98 -3.93
C TRP A 239 -8.14 29.75 -4.22
N LEU A 240 -8.04 28.69 -3.41
CA LEU A 240 -8.89 27.49 -3.53
C LEU A 240 -10.37 27.87 -3.40
N GLU A 241 -10.72 28.73 -2.44
CA GLU A 241 -12.10 29.14 -2.16
C GLU A 241 -12.65 30.18 -3.13
N LYS A 242 -11.83 31.14 -3.58
CA LYS A 242 -12.27 32.28 -4.38
C LYS A 242 -12.06 32.09 -5.88
N ARG A 243 -11.15 31.20 -6.29
CA ARG A 243 -10.85 30.94 -7.70
C ARG A 243 -11.15 29.50 -8.09
N LEU A 244 -10.52 28.52 -7.44
CA LEU A 244 -10.64 27.12 -7.87
C LEU A 244 -12.06 26.59 -7.72
N LEU A 245 -12.64 26.67 -6.52
CA LEU A 245 -13.96 26.12 -6.20
C LEU A 245 -15.09 26.67 -7.09
N PRO A 246 -15.20 28.00 -7.33
CA PRO A 246 -16.23 28.54 -8.21
C PRO A 246 -16.06 28.14 -9.69
N GLU A 247 -14.85 27.80 -10.12
CA GLU A 247 -14.52 27.49 -11.52
C GLU A 247 -14.43 25.99 -11.83
N ALA A 248 -14.35 25.16 -10.79
CA ALA A 248 -14.26 23.71 -10.88
C ALA A 248 -15.51 23.09 -11.54
N LYS A 249 -15.41 22.86 -12.84
CA LYS A 249 -16.47 22.32 -13.71
C LYS A 249 -16.08 21.04 -14.43
N GLY A 250 -14.91 20.48 -14.13
CA GLY A 250 -14.46 19.22 -14.70
C GLY A 250 -15.35 18.04 -14.31
N ASP A 251 -15.36 17.02 -15.15
CA ASP A 251 -15.95 15.73 -14.81
C ASP A 251 -14.88 14.83 -14.17
N PHE A 252 -15.20 14.21 -13.04
CA PHE A 252 -14.32 13.23 -12.40
C PHE A 252 -14.32 11.87 -13.13
N ARG A 253 -15.28 11.65 -14.04
CA ARG A 253 -15.35 10.45 -14.86
C ARG A 253 -14.30 10.53 -15.96
N LEU A 254 -13.43 9.52 -16.02
CA LEU A 254 -12.35 9.50 -17.01
C LEU A 254 -12.85 9.14 -18.43
N GLY A 255 -14.00 8.48 -18.55
CA GLY A 255 -14.44 7.86 -19.79
C GLY A 255 -13.65 6.59 -20.12
N ALA A 256 -14.18 5.78 -21.04
CA ALA A 256 -13.66 4.43 -21.34
C ALA A 256 -12.16 4.42 -21.70
N GLU A 257 -11.73 5.25 -22.65
CA GLU A 257 -10.36 5.23 -23.18
C GLU A 257 -9.30 5.50 -22.09
N LYS A 258 -9.44 6.62 -21.37
CA LYS A 258 -8.49 6.98 -20.30
C LYS A 258 -8.58 6.02 -19.13
N TYR A 259 -9.78 5.55 -18.80
CA TYR A 259 -9.98 4.58 -17.73
C TYR A 259 -9.30 3.24 -18.06
N ASP A 260 -9.55 2.66 -19.23
CA ASP A 260 -9.00 1.37 -19.64
C ASP A 260 -7.46 1.44 -19.72
N ARG A 261 -6.90 2.55 -20.22
CA ARG A 261 -5.44 2.76 -20.23
C ARG A 261 -4.87 2.88 -18.81
N LYS A 262 -5.51 3.64 -17.92
CA LYS A 262 -5.10 3.76 -16.52
C LYS A 262 -5.23 2.44 -15.77
N LEU A 263 -6.27 1.65 -16.06
CA LEU A 263 -6.51 0.33 -15.49
C LEU A 263 -5.39 -0.64 -15.85
N GLY A 264 -4.97 -0.66 -17.11
CA GLY A 264 -3.79 -1.43 -17.53
C GLY A 264 -2.53 -1.05 -16.74
N PHE A 265 -2.31 0.25 -16.49
CA PHE A 265 -1.19 0.70 -15.67
C PHE A 265 -1.31 0.35 -14.18
N ALA A 266 -2.49 0.51 -13.59
CA ALA A 266 -2.73 0.26 -12.18
C ALA A 266 -2.65 -1.23 -11.83
N LEU A 267 -3.12 -2.10 -12.73
CA LEU A 267 -3.16 -3.54 -12.50
C LEU A 267 -1.90 -4.25 -12.99
N PHE A 268 -1.30 -3.78 -14.08
CA PHE A 268 -0.29 -4.52 -14.86
C PHE A 268 -0.71 -5.99 -15.15
N SER A 269 -2.01 -6.22 -15.24
CA SER A 269 -2.62 -7.50 -15.56
C SER A 269 -2.97 -7.55 -17.06
N THR A 270 -3.19 -8.76 -17.58
CA THR A 270 -3.71 -8.95 -18.95
C THR A 270 -5.22 -8.80 -19.02
N LEU A 271 -5.90 -8.69 -17.87
CA LEU A 271 -7.36 -8.60 -17.81
C LEU A 271 -7.86 -7.24 -18.30
N THR A 272 -8.83 -7.31 -19.20
CA THR A 272 -9.62 -6.16 -19.65
C THR A 272 -10.68 -5.78 -18.61
N ARG A 273 -11.20 -4.55 -18.70
CA ARG A 273 -12.34 -4.09 -17.87
C ARG A 273 -13.55 -5.03 -17.96
N GLY A 274 -13.86 -5.53 -19.16
CA GLY A 274 -14.97 -6.46 -19.39
C GLY A 274 -14.76 -7.81 -18.70
N GLU A 275 -13.56 -8.37 -18.78
CA GLU A 275 -13.22 -9.62 -18.07
C GLU A 275 -13.27 -9.44 -16.56
N ILE A 276 -12.76 -8.32 -16.04
CA ILE A 276 -12.83 -8.00 -14.61
C ILE A 276 -14.29 -7.91 -14.15
N ARG A 277 -15.17 -7.26 -14.93
CA ARG A 277 -16.61 -7.20 -14.63
C ARG A 277 -17.22 -8.60 -14.56
N ALA A 278 -17.02 -9.40 -15.60
CA ALA A 278 -17.61 -10.74 -15.67
C ALA A 278 -17.13 -11.62 -14.50
N GLN A 279 -15.83 -11.55 -14.16
CA GLN A 279 -15.28 -12.25 -13.00
C GLN A 279 -15.88 -11.73 -11.68
N ALA A 280 -15.99 -10.41 -11.51
CA ALA A 280 -16.55 -9.82 -10.30
C ALA A 280 -18.05 -10.16 -10.13
N GLU A 281 -18.85 -10.18 -11.19
CA GLU A 281 -20.25 -10.58 -11.14
C GLU A 281 -20.41 -12.07 -10.78
N ALA A 282 -19.58 -12.94 -11.36
CA ALA A 282 -19.57 -14.37 -11.03
C ALA A 282 -19.16 -14.61 -9.55
N GLU A 283 -18.12 -13.93 -9.09
CA GLU A 283 -17.63 -14.01 -7.70
C GLU A 283 -18.63 -13.40 -6.71
N LEU A 284 -19.37 -12.36 -7.09
CA LEU A 284 -20.46 -11.79 -6.29
C LEU A 284 -21.54 -12.85 -6.03
N ALA A 285 -21.98 -13.53 -7.09
CA ALA A 285 -23.00 -14.58 -6.98
C ALA A 285 -22.51 -15.76 -6.14
N ALA A 286 -21.30 -16.25 -6.41
CA ALA A 286 -20.70 -17.38 -5.68
C ALA A 286 -20.48 -17.06 -4.19
N THR A 287 -19.97 -15.87 -3.88
CA THR A 287 -19.73 -15.43 -2.50
C THR A 287 -21.03 -15.31 -1.74
N ARG A 288 -22.08 -14.73 -2.33
CA ARG A 288 -23.40 -14.63 -1.71
C ARG A 288 -24.05 -15.99 -1.50
N ALA A 289 -23.88 -16.93 -2.42
CA ALA A 289 -24.33 -18.31 -2.23
C ALA A 289 -23.61 -18.98 -1.04
N ALA A 290 -22.30 -18.82 -0.91
CA ALA A 290 -21.55 -19.34 0.23
C ALA A 290 -21.99 -18.70 1.56
N MET A 291 -22.22 -17.38 1.58
CA MET A 291 -22.76 -16.68 2.74
C MET A 291 -24.16 -17.19 3.10
N TYR A 292 -24.98 -17.53 2.10
CA TYR A 292 -26.32 -18.06 2.33
C TYR A 292 -26.30 -19.44 2.99
N GLU A 293 -25.42 -20.36 2.57
CA GLU A 293 -25.30 -21.67 3.21
C GLU A 293 -24.83 -21.57 4.67
N ILE A 294 -23.93 -20.63 4.96
CA ILE A 294 -23.55 -20.31 6.34
C ILE A 294 -24.75 -19.76 7.10
N ALA A 295 -25.50 -18.83 6.51
CA ALA A 295 -26.69 -18.25 7.11
C ALA A 295 -27.72 -19.32 7.47
N ARG A 296 -27.99 -20.28 6.57
CA ARG A 296 -28.88 -21.42 6.84
C ARG A 296 -28.43 -22.22 8.05
N THR A 297 -27.13 -22.45 8.16
CA THR A 297 -26.53 -23.22 9.27
C THR A 297 -26.69 -22.49 10.60
N VAL A 298 -26.28 -21.22 10.68
CA VAL A 298 -26.25 -20.47 11.95
C VAL A 298 -27.65 -20.02 12.41
N LEU A 299 -28.61 -19.93 11.49
CA LEU A 299 -30.01 -19.57 11.79
C LEU A 299 -30.88 -20.79 12.15
N LYS A 300 -30.43 -22.02 11.88
CA LYS A 300 -31.21 -23.23 12.14
C LYS A 300 -31.64 -23.31 13.61
N GLY A 301 -32.95 -23.48 13.83
CA GLY A 301 -33.53 -23.61 15.17
C GLY A 301 -33.62 -22.30 15.97
N ARG A 302 -33.19 -21.15 15.43
CA ARG A 302 -33.31 -19.87 16.12
C ARG A 302 -34.74 -19.33 16.03
N ARG A 303 -35.26 -18.88 17.18
CA ARG A 303 -36.57 -18.21 17.27
C ARG A 303 -36.56 -16.92 16.45
N ASN A 304 -37.61 -16.68 15.66
CA ASN A 304 -37.79 -15.51 14.79
C ASN A 304 -36.74 -15.36 13.66
N ALA A 305 -35.97 -16.41 13.35
CA ALA A 305 -35.11 -16.38 12.17
C ALA A 305 -35.96 -16.36 10.87
N PRO A 306 -35.53 -15.62 9.83
CA PRO A 306 -36.22 -15.68 8.54
C PRO A 306 -36.14 -17.10 7.94
N SER A 307 -37.15 -17.47 7.15
CA SER A 307 -37.13 -18.73 6.39
C SER A 307 -35.94 -18.75 5.42
N ALA A 308 -35.17 -19.85 5.43
CA ALA A 308 -33.99 -20.06 4.60
C ALA A 308 -34.05 -21.42 3.86
N PRO A 309 -34.92 -21.54 2.83
CA PRO A 309 -35.12 -22.78 2.07
C PRO A 309 -33.87 -23.17 1.26
N GLU A 310 -33.78 -24.43 0.83
CA GLU A 310 -32.66 -24.91 -0.02
C GLU A 310 -32.52 -24.16 -1.35
N LYS A 311 -33.63 -23.67 -1.90
CA LYS A 311 -33.67 -22.89 -3.14
C LYS A 311 -34.31 -21.52 -2.86
N PRO A 312 -33.53 -20.53 -2.38
CA PRO A 312 -34.06 -19.21 -2.12
C PRO A 312 -34.30 -18.43 -3.42
N ASN A 313 -35.25 -17.51 -3.40
CA ASN A 313 -35.18 -16.33 -4.27
C ASN A 313 -34.25 -15.26 -3.68
N ASP A 314 -33.91 -14.24 -4.46
CA ASP A 314 -32.98 -13.17 -4.05
C ASP A 314 -33.37 -12.49 -2.74
N ALA A 315 -34.67 -12.24 -2.53
CA ALA A 315 -35.15 -11.59 -1.32
C ALA A 315 -35.02 -12.50 -0.08
N GLN A 316 -35.24 -13.80 -0.23
CA GLN A 316 -35.00 -14.79 0.83
C GLN A 316 -33.51 -14.92 1.14
N GLN A 317 -32.66 -14.97 0.10
CA GLN A 317 -31.21 -15.02 0.24
C GLN A 317 -30.70 -13.78 1.01
N GLN A 318 -31.13 -12.59 0.57
CA GLN A 318 -30.77 -11.31 1.17
C GLN A 318 -31.17 -11.25 2.65
N ARG A 319 -32.41 -11.63 3.00
CA ARG A 319 -32.90 -11.60 4.39
C ARG A 319 -32.14 -12.57 5.29
N ALA A 320 -31.87 -13.79 4.82
CA ALA A 320 -31.13 -14.76 5.61
C ALA A 320 -29.69 -14.33 5.87
N ILE A 321 -28.98 -13.84 4.84
CA ILE A 321 -27.61 -13.33 5.02
C ILE A 321 -27.59 -12.16 5.99
N LYS A 322 -28.51 -11.18 5.84
CA LYS A 322 -28.62 -10.07 6.79
C LYS A 322 -28.86 -10.55 8.22
N ALA A 323 -29.80 -11.47 8.43
CA ALA A 323 -30.08 -12.00 9.76
C ALA A 323 -28.88 -12.76 10.38
N ALA A 324 -28.10 -13.48 9.57
CA ALA A 324 -26.89 -14.14 10.04
C ALA A 324 -25.78 -13.14 10.37
N LEU A 325 -25.63 -12.06 9.58
CA LEU A 325 -24.70 -10.97 9.86
C LEU A 325 -25.04 -10.27 11.18
N GLU A 326 -26.32 -10.06 11.50
CA GLU A 326 -26.73 -9.52 12.81
C GLU A 326 -26.21 -10.36 14.00
N LEU A 327 -26.07 -11.68 13.83
CA LEU A 327 -25.47 -12.52 14.87
C LEU A 327 -23.98 -12.23 15.06
N ALA A 328 -23.25 -12.01 13.96
CA ALA A 328 -21.83 -11.65 14.01
C ALA A 328 -21.62 -10.25 14.60
N TYR A 329 -22.51 -9.30 14.30
CA TYR A 329 -22.44 -7.92 14.76
C TYR A 329 -22.76 -7.74 16.25
N ALA A 330 -23.42 -8.72 16.87
CA ALA A 330 -23.75 -8.67 18.29
C ALA A 330 -22.50 -8.66 19.18
N GLU A 331 -21.43 -9.32 18.73
CA GLU A 331 -20.14 -9.33 19.41
C GLU A 331 -19.22 -8.25 18.84
N ARG A 332 -19.00 -7.19 19.63
CA ARG A 332 -18.23 -6.02 19.22
C ARG A 332 -17.49 -5.45 20.43
N PRO A 333 -16.32 -4.83 20.24
CA PRO A 333 -15.61 -4.23 21.35
C PRO A 333 -16.39 -3.05 21.95
N ALA A 334 -16.03 -2.69 23.17
CA ALA A 334 -16.38 -1.38 23.71
C ALA A 334 -15.77 -0.27 22.85
N ARG A 335 -16.35 0.94 22.95
CA ARG A 335 -15.92 2.10 22.14
C ARG A 335 -14.42 2.40 22.26
N ASP A 336 -13.90 2.30 23.47
CA ASP A 336 -12.50 2.52 23.85
C ASP A 336 -11.66 1.23 23.78
N GLY A 337 -12.28 0.08 23.49
CA GLY A 337 -11.63 -1.23 23.45
C GLY A 337 -11.10 -1.66 22.07
N VAL A 338 -11.29 -0.85 21.02
CA VAL A 338 -10.91 -1.23 19.64
C VAL A 338 -9.40 -1.52 19.51
N LEU A 339 -8.55 -0.69 20.12
CA LEU A 339 -7.10 -0.86 20.07
C LEU A 339 -6.65 -2.14 20.78
N GLU A 340 -7.22 -2.42 21.96
CA GLU A 340 -6.90 -3.63 22.73
C GLU A 340 -7.42 -4.89 22.04
N SER A 341 -8.59 -4.83 21.39
CA SER A 341 -9.07 -5.93 20.55
C SER A 341 -8.14 -6.20 19.36
N ALA A 342 -7.56 -5.16 18.75
CA ALA A 342 -6.56 -5.34 17.68
C ALA A 342 -5.26 -5.98 18.20
N ARG A 343 -4.80 -5.61 19.42
CA ARG A 343 -3.64 -6.26 20.07
C ARG A 343 -3.89 -7.75 20.34
N ALA A 344 -5.05 -8.09 20.90
CA ALA A 344 -5.44 -9.48 21.13
C ALA A 344 -5.53 -10.27 19.81
N SER A 345 -6.18 -9.68 18.80
CA SER A 345 -6.30 -10.29 17.46
C SER A 345 -4.94 -10.57 16.82
N LEU A 346 -3.95 -9.70 17.01
CA LEU A 346 -2.59 -9.89 16.48
C LEU A 346 -1.89 -11.06 17.18
N ALA A 347 -2.01 -11.16 18.49
CA ALA A 347 -1.45 -12.26 19.26
C ALA A 347 -2.03 -13.61 18.79
N ASP A 348 -3.35 -13.68 18.64
CA ASP A 348 -4.06 -14.88 18.17
C ASP A 348 -3.68 -15.25 16.73
N ALA A 349 -3.69 -14.27 15.81
CA ALA A 349 -3.30 -14.50 14.42
C ALA A 349 -1.86 -15.00 14.31
N THR A 350 -0.93 -14.42 15.08
CA THR A 350 0.48 -14.80 15.09
C THR A 350 0.69 -16.21 15.65
N ALA A 351 0.01 -16.53 16.76
CA ALA A 351 0.05 -17.87 17.34
C ALA A 351 -0.48 -18.90 16.35
N PHE A 352 -1.59 -18.59 15.67
CA PHE A 352 -2.21 -19.48 14.69
C PHE A 352 -1.34 -19.70 13.45
N VAL A 353 -0.77 -18.65 12.86
CA VAL A 353 0.15 -18.76 11.71
C VAL A 353 1.33 -19.66 12.05
N ARG A 354 1.86 -19.54 13.27
CA ARG A 354 2.94 -20.40 13.78
C ARG A 354 2.49 -21.85 13.95
N GLU A 355 1.36 -22.08 14.63
CA GLU A 355 0.83 -23.42 14.92
C GLU A 355 0.49 -24.18 13.63
N LYS A 356 -0.21 -23.53 12.70
CA LYS A 356 -0.60 -24.14 11.42
C LYS A 356 0.52 -24.12 10.38
N ASN A 357 1.70 -23.57 10.72
CA ASN A 357 2.85 -23.50 9.84
C ASN A 357 2.47 -22.88 8.48
N ILE A 358 1.73 -21.77 8.47
CA ILE A 358 1.16 -21.19 7.24
C ILE A 358 2.24 -20.56 6.37
N VAL A 359 3.13 -19.76 6.97
CA VAL A 359 4.19 -19.01 6.29
C VAL A 359 5.27 -18.71 7.32
N THR A 360 6.53 -18.56 6.88
CA THR A 360 7.63 -18.21 7.78
C THR A 360 7.39 -16.83 8.40
N LEU A 361 7.52 -16.73 9.73
CA LEU A 361 7.32 -15.47 10.44
C LEU A 361 8.55 -14.54 10.26
N PRO A 362 8.35 -13.24 10.02
CA PRO A 362 9.41 -12.24 10.05
C PRO A 362 9.94 -11.99 11.47
N ASP A 363 11.19 -11.53 11.56
CA ASP A 363 11.84 -11.09 12.82
C ASP A 363 11.72 -9.57 13.03
N GLU A 364 11.29 -8.86 11.99
CA GLU A 364 11.10 -7.42 11.96
C GLU A 364 10.13 -6.96 13.08
N PRO A 365 10.32 -5.77 13.69
CA PRO A 365 9.41 -5.33 14.74
C PRO A 365 8.09 -4.77 14.18
N LEU A 366 6.97 -5.22 14.75
CA LEU A 366 5.63 -4.65 14.53
C LEU A 366 5.11 -4.00 15.81
N GLU A 367 4.72 -2.74 15.72
CA GLU A 367 4.16 -1.99 16.85
C GLU A 367 2.72 -1.54 16.56
N ILE A 368 1.79 -1.84 17.48
CA ILE A 368 0.41 -1.34 17.39
C ILE A 368 0.32 0.03 18.06
N ILE A 369 -0.11 1.04 17.29
CA ILE A 369 -0.24 2.42 17.75
C ILE A 369 -1.68 2.94 17.55
N ALA A 370 -2.06 3.94 18.34
CA ALA A 370 -3.23 4.74 18.00
C ALA A 370 -2.93 5.56 16.74
N MET A 371 -3.87 5.59 15.81
CA MET A 371 -3.70 6.35 14.57
C MET A 371 -3.50 7.84 14.87
N PRO A 372 -2.46 8.49 14.31
CA PRO A 372 -2.26 9.92 14.46
C PRO A 372 -3.47 10.72 13.95
N GLU A 373 -3.86 11.78 14.67
CA GLU A 373 -5.11 12.53 14.45
C GLU A 373 -5.28 12.99 12.99
N PHE A 374 -4.21 13.46 12.36
CA PHE A 374 -4.23 13.94 10.98
C PHE A 374 -4.40 12.83 9.92
N LYS A 375 -4.21 11.55 10.29
CA LYS A 375 -4.48 10.38 9.42
C LYS A 375 -5.84 9.74 9.69
N GLN A 376 -6.57 10.18 10.72
CA GLN A 376 -7.89 9.63 11.07
C GLN A 376 -8.99 10.04 10.07
N GLY A 377 -10.03 9.21 9.96
CA GLY A 377 -11.24 9.53 9.20
C GLY A 377 -11.30 8.99 7.76
N VAL A 378 -10.30 8.20 7.33
CA VAL A 378 -10.27 7.53 6.01
C VAL A 378 -10.48 6.02 6.14
N ALA A 379 -9.73 5.35 7.03
CA ALA A 379 -9.81 3.92 7.29
C ALA A 379 -9.83 3.66 8.81
N LEU A 380 -10.34 2.50 9.24
CA LEU A 380 -10.23 2.10 10.65
C LEU A 380 -8.78 1.84 11.03
N ALA A 381 -8.00 1.19 10.17
CA ALA A 381 -6.60 0.93 10.46
C ALA A 381 -5.79 0.87 9.16
N TYR A 382 -4.47 0.94 9.29
CA TYR A 382 -3.54 0.68 8.20
C TYR A 382 -2.22 0.13 8.73
N CYS A 383 -1.51 -0.59 7.86
CA CYS A 383 -0.12 -0.96 8.03
C CYS A 383 0.81 0.15 7.50
N ASP A 384 1.62 0.70 8.38
CA ASP A 384 2.64 1.69 8.08
C ASP A 384 4.02 1.01 8.06
N SER A 385 4.38 0.42 6.92
CA SER A 385 5.71 -0.15 6.75
C SER A 385 6.71 0.90 6.27
N PRO A 386 7.98 0.82 6.69
CA PRO A 386 9.00 1.74 6.21
C PRO A 386 9.18 1.66 4.71
N GLY A 387 9.65 2.76 4.12
CA GLY A 387 10.05 2.78 2.73
C GLY A 387 11.10 1.70 2.43
N PRO A 388 11.14 1.14 1.21
CA PRO A 388 12.00 0.01 0.89
C PRO A 388 13.50 0.26 1.09
N LEU A 389 13.94 1.53 1.14
CA LEU A 389 15.32 1.95 1.36
C LEU A 389 15.62 2.25 2.83
N ASP A 390 14.61 2.45 3.67
CA ASP A 390 14.75 2.76 5.10
C ASP A 390 14.85 1.46 5.91
N LYS A 391 16.06 0.89 5.92
CA LYS A 391 16.33 -0.43 6.53
C LYS A 391 16.37 -0.34 8.06
N GLY A 392 15.76 -1.33 8.72
CA GLY A 392 15.82 -1.49 10.19
C GLY A 392 14.79 -0.68 10.98
N GLN A 393 13.88 0.04 10.31
CA GLN A 393 12.78 0.74 10.96
C GLN A 393 11.66 -0.20 11.39
N LYS A 394 10.82 0.30 12.30
CA LYS A 394 9.59 -0.36 12.73
C LYS A 394 8.48 -0.24 11.69
N THR A 395 7.68 -1.30 11.60
CA THR A 395 6.34 -1.24 10.99
C THR A 395 5.32 -0.91 12.07
N PHE A 396 4.37 -0.03 11.77
CA PHE A 396 3.25 0.25 12.67
C PHE A 396 1.95 -0.35 12.15
N TYR A 397 1.17 -0.97 13.02
CA TYR A 397 -0.24 -1.24 12.77
C TYR A 397 -1.06 -0.16 13.50
N ALA A 398 -1.45 0.86 12.75
CA ALA A 398 -2.11 2.05 13.29
C ALA A 398 -3.62 1.87 13.29
N VAL A 399 -4.26 1.92 14.47
CA VAL A 399 -5.71 1.72 14.63
C VAL A 399 -6.37 3.04 15.07
N SER A 400 -7.38 3.46 14.32
CA SER A 400 -8.10 4.71 14.57
C SER A 400 -8.95 4.60 15.84
N PRO A 401 -8.78 5.50 16.81
CA PRO A 401 -9.76 5.64 17.88
C PRO A 401 -11.09 6.13 17.31
N ILE A 402 -12.19 5.88 18.02
CA ILE A 402 -13.51 6.39 17.63
C ILE A 402 -13.63 7.86 18.05
N PRO A 403 -13.85 8.82 17.13
CA PRO A 403 -13.85 10.25 17.45
C PRO A 403 -14.88 10.63 18.50
N ALA A 404 -14.48 11.31 19.58
CA ALA A 404 -15.29 11.62 20.77
C ALA A 404 -16.63 12.30 20.44
N GLN A 405 -16.67 13.11 19.39
CA GLN A 405 -17.83 13.83 18.89
C GLN A 405 -18.87 12.96 18.17
N TRP A 406 -18.57 11.68 17.90
CA TRP A 406 -19.52 10.79 17.26
C TRP A 406 -20.69 10.45 18.17
N THR A 407 -21.90 10.56 17.63
CA THR A 407 -23.13 10.16 18.33
C THR A 407 -23.15 8.65 18.58
N ARG A 408 -24.03 8.21 19.48
CA ARG A 408 -24.26 6.79 19.75
C ARG A 408 -24.58 6.01 18.47
N ALA A 409 -25.47 6.53 17.62
CA ALA A 409 -25.84 5.88 16.36
C ALA A 409 -24.66 5.75 15.38
N GLN A 410 -23.79 6.77 15.30
CA GLN A 410 -22.60 6.72 14.45
C GLN A 410 -21.59 5.69 14.96
N THR A 411 -21.41 5.66 16.28
CA THR A 411 -20.55 4.68 16.97
C THR A 411 -21.07 3.27 16.78
N ASP A 412 -22.38 3.06 16.94
CA ASP A 412 -23.03 1.77 16.76
C ASP A 412 -22.90 1.26 15.32
N SER A 413 -23.15 2.11 14.31
CA SER A 413 -22.97 1.76 12.90
C SER A 413 -21.53 1.35 12.59
N PHE A 414 -20.56 2.10 13.12
CA PHE A 414 -19.14 1.78 12.93
C PHE A 414 -18.71 0.48 13.61
N LEU A 415 -19.10 0.27 14.88
CA LEU A 415 -18.76 -0.96 15.62
C LEU A 415 -19.51 -2.20 15.10
N ARG A 416 -20.57 -2.04 14.31
CA ARG A 416 -21.19 -3.14 13.57
C ARG A 416 -20.37 -3.53 12.34
N GLU A 417 -19.92 -2.54 11.57
CA GLU A 417 -19.00 -2.75 10.45
C GLU A 417 -17.68 -3.39 10.93
N TYR A 418 -17.15 -2.87 12.03
CA TYR A 418 -15.90 -3.28 12.67
C TYR A 418 -16.14 -4.01 14.01
N ASN A 419 -17.02 -5.00 13.98
CA ASN A 419 -17.28 -5.94 15.08
C ASN A 419 -16.03 -6.80 15.40
N SER A 420 -16.07 -7.64 16.44
CA SER A 420 -14.89 -8.40 16.91
C SER A 420 -14.27 -9.26 15.79
N ARG A 421 -15.09 -9.96 15.00
CA ARG A 421 -14.62 -10.78 13.86
C ARG A 421 -14.04 -9.93 12.74
N SER A 422 -14.64 -8.76 12.47
CA SER A 422 -14.07 -7.81 11.51
C SER A 422 -12.70 -7.29 11.96
N ILE A 423 -12.48 -7.10 13.27
CA ILE A 423 -11.17 -6.70 13.81
C ILE A 423 -10.14 -7.82 13.65
N HIS A 424 -10.52 -9.08 13.88
CA HIS A 424 -9.65 -10.22 13.57
C HIS A 424 -9.31 -10.26 12.07
N ASN A 425 -10.29 -10.09 11.17
CA ASN A 425 -10.04 -10.09 9.72
C ASN A 425 -9.18 -8.90 9.28
N LEU A 426 -9.43 -7.71 9.82
CA LEU A 426 -8.60 -6.52 9.59
C LEU A 426 -7.17 -6.72 10.09
N THR A 427 -6.98 -7.34 11.25
CA THR A 427 -5.64 -7.64 11.78
C THR A 427 -4.92 -8.66 10.90
N VAL A 428 -5.66 -9.63 10.34
CA VAL A 428 -5.10 -10.54 9.33
C VAL A 428 -4.66 -9.78 8.08
N HIS A 429 -5.47 -8.84 7.60
CA HIS A 429 -5.19 -8.02 6.42
C HIS A 429 -3.97 -7.10 6.60
N GLU A 430 -3.94 -6.34 7.70
CA GLU A 430 -2.90 -5.32 7.93
C GLU A 430 -1.60 -5.92 8.49
N ALA A 431 -1.70 -6.99 9.29
CA ALA A 431 -0.57 -7.51 10.03
C ALA A 431 -0.19 -8.94 9.64
N MET A 432 -0.96 -9.92 10.13
CA MET A 432 -0.50 -11.32 10.18
C MET A 432 -1.53 -12.30 9.61
N PRO A 433 -1.26 -12.98 8.47
CA PRO A 433 -0.06 -12.91 7.63
C PRO A 433 -0.13 -11.88 6.48
N GLY A 434 -0.93 -10.82 6.60
CA GLY A 434 -1.14 -9.81 5.54
C GLY A 434 0.03 -8.83 5.32
N HIS A 435 -0.26 -7.52 5.25
CA HIS A 435 0.69 -6.51 4.78
C HIS A 435 2.03 -6.51 5.52
N TYR A 436 2.04 -6.47 6.86
CA TYR A 436 3.29 -6.46 7.62
C TYR A 436 4.17 -7.66 7.26
N LEU A 437 3.62 -8.87 7.29
CA LEU A 437 4.38 -10.07 6.97
C LEU A 437 4.90 -10.04 5.53
N GLN A 438 4.02 -9.72 4.58
CA GLN A 438 4.36 -9.63 3.16
C GLN A 438 5.49 -8.64 2.91
N LEU A 439 5.38 -7.43 3.46
CA LEU A 439 6.35 -6.37 3.25
C LEU A 439 7.69 -6.68 3.92
N ALA A 440 7.67 -7.27 5.12
CA ALA A 440 8.88 -7.75 5.80
C ALA A 440 9.65 -8.79 4.97
N HIS A 441 8.96 -9.73 4.33
CA HIS A 441 9.60 -10.66 3.38
C HIS A 441 10.07 -9.95 2.11
N SER A 442 9.27 -9.06 1.54
CA SER A 442 9.61 -8.37 0.29
C SER A 442 10.88 -7.52 0.41
N ASN A 443 11.13 -6.97 1.60
CA ASN A 443 12.30 -6.15 1.90
C ASN A 443 13.62 -6.93 1.90
N LYS A 444 13.56 -8.28 1.87
CA LYS A 444 14.73 -9.18 1.77
C LYS A 444 15.12 -9.45 0.31
N TYR A 445 14.29 -9.09 -0.67
CA TYR A 445 14.64 -9.26 -2.08
C TYR A 445 15.78 -8.30 -2.49
N PRO A 446 16.81 -8.77 -3.22
CA PRO A 446 18.02 -7.98 -3.44
C PRO A 446 17.87 -6.81 -4.42
N SER A 447 16.87 -6.82 -5.32
CA SER A 447 16.69 -5.73 -6.30
C SER A 447 16.04 -4.51 -5.64
N THR A 448 16.79 -3.42 -5.51
CA THR A 448 16.28 -2.11 -5.08
C THR A 448 15.17 -1.60 -6.01
N LEU A 449 15.32 -1.81 -7.32
CA LEU A 449 14.31 -1.40 -8.29
C LEU A 449 12.99 -2.12 -8.06
N ARG A 450 13.02 -3.44 -7.81
CA ARG A 450 11.83 -4.23 -7.49
C ARG A 450 11.08 -3.69 -6.28
N ALA A 451 11.83 -3.25 -5.26
CA ALA A 451 11.28 -2.70 -4.04
C ALA A 451 10.66 -1.31 -4.27
N VAL A 452 11.31 -0.45 -5.07
CA VAL A 452 10.81 0.89 -5.43
C VAL A 452 9.60 0.83 -6.36
N LEU A 453 9.55 -0.15 -7.27
CA LEU A 453 8.48 -0.32 -8.27
C LEU A 453 7.44 -1.39 -7.87
N ALA A 454 7.19 -1.53 -6.58
CA ALA A 454 6.27 -2.54 -6.04
C ALA A 454 4.85 -2.44 -6.61
N SER A 455 4.20 -3.60 -6.75
CA SER A 455 2.86 -3.75 -7.34
C SER A 455 1.77 -3.67 -6.29
N GLY A 456 0.87 -2.69 -6.43
CA GLY A 456 -0.35 -2.59 -5.62
C GLY A 456 -1.19 -3.86 -5.64
N PRO A 457 -1.56 -4.42 -6.81
CA PRO A 457 -2.29 -5.69 -6.89
C PRO A 457 -1.61 -6.87 -6.19
N PHE A 458 -0.27 -6.96 -6.21
CA PHE A 458 0.43 -8.01 -5.47
C PHE A 458 0.24 -7.84 -3.96
N ILE A 459 0.48 -6.62 -3.45
CA ILE A 459 0.45 -6.30 -2.01
C ILE A 459 -0.98 -6.40 -1.46
N GLU A 460 -1.92 -5.70 -2.09
CA GLU A 460 -3.33 -5.66 -1.68
C GLU A 460 -4.02 -7.00 -1.92
N GLY A 461 -3.69 -7.66 -3.04
CA GLY A 461 -4.17 -8.99 -3.33
C GLY A 461 -3.68 -10.03 -2.34
N TRP A 462 -2.43 -9.93 -1.88
CA TRP A 462 -1.88 -10.82 -0.86
C TRP A 462 -2.63 -10.69 0.46
N ALA A 463 -2.89 -9.46 0.92
CA ALA A 463 -3.61 -9.23 2.17
C ALA A 463 -5.01 -9.87 2.15
N VAL A 464 -5.77 -9.64 1.07
CA VAL A 464 -7.10 -10.24 0.87
C VAL A 464 -7.03 -11.77 0.71
N TYR A 465 -6.02 -12.28 0.01
CA TYR A 465 -5.75 -13.71 -0.11
C TYR A 465 -5.43 -14.34 1.26
N GLY A 466 -4.64 -13.67 2.08
CA GLY A 466 -4.27 -14.09 3.44
C GLY A 466 -5.49 -14.22 4.36
N GLU A 467 -6.49 -13.33 4.23
CA GLU A 467 -7.77 -13.45 4.94
C GLU A 467 -8.41 -14.81 4.67
N ARG A 468 -8.48 -15.22 3.40
CA ARG A 468 -9.06 -16.48 2.96
C ARG A 468 -8.26 -17.68 3.47
N VAL A 469 -6.93 -17.61 3.38
CA VAL A 469 -6.01 -18.66 3.86
C VAL A 469 -6.24 -18.96 5.34
N MET A 470 -6.34 -17.91 6.17
CA MET A 470 -6.51 -18.07 7.61
C MET A 470 -7.81 -18.80 7.96
N VAL A 471 -8.95 -18.37 7.41
CA VAL A 471 -10.23 -19.03 7.70
C VAL A 471 -10.33 -20.44 7.09
N ASP A 472 -9.72 -20.69 5.92
CA ASP A 472 -9.69 -22.03 5.32
C ASP A 472 -8.81 -23.00 6.14
N ALA A 473 -7.80 -22.49 6.84
CA ALA A 473 -6.96 -23.26 7.77
C ALA A 473 -7.63 -23.50 9.15
N GLY A 474 -8.81 -22.92 9.39
CA GLY A 474 -9.58 -23.08 10.63
C GLY A 474 -9.33 -22.00 11.69
N TYR A 475 -8.88 -20.81 11.30
CA TYR A 475 -8.70 -19.68 12.22
C TYR A 475 -9.98 -19.37 13.01
N MET A 476 -9.82 -18.98 14.28
CA MET A 476 -10.92 -18.83 15.24
C MET A 476 -11.79 -20.10 15.38
N ASN A 477 -11.14 -21.27 15.42
CA ASN A 477 -11.78 -22.58 15.60
C ASN A 477 -12.87 -22.87 14.54
N SER A 478 -12.64 -22.44 13.31
CA SER A 478 -13.59 -22.58 12.20
C SER A 478 -14.97 -21.99 12.50
N ASP A 479 -15.04 -20.88 13.27
CA ASP A 479 -16.29 -20.18 13.55
C ASP A 479 -17.02 -19.80 12.25
N PRO A 480 -18.24 -20.33 11.99
CA PRO A 480 -18.98 -20.00 10.77
C PRO A 480 -19.27 -18.50 10.65
N LEU A 481 -19.42 -17.77 11.75
CA LEU A 481 -19.62 -16.32 11.71
C LEU A 481 -18.33 -15.57 11.35
N MET A 482 -17.15 -16.09 11.73
CA MET A 482 -15.87 -15.54 11.27
C MET A 482 -15.74 -15.68 9.75
N ARG A 483 -16.07 -16.86 9.21
CA ARG A 483 -16.13 -17.07 7.77
C ARG A 483 -17.15 -16.16 7.09
N LEU A 484 -18.33 -15.96 7.68
CA LEU A 484 -19.35 -15.05 7.14
C LEU A 484 -18.82 -13.62 7.02
N ILE A 485 -18.11 -13.13 8.05
CA ILE A 485 -17.52 -11.79 8.05
C ILE A 485 -16.36 -11.69 7.04
N GLN A 486 -15.50 -12.70 6.93
CA GLN A 486 -14.46 -12.75 5.90
C GLN A 486 -15.07 -12.66 4.49
N LEU A 487 -16.15 -13.39 4.21
CA LEU A 487 -16.85 -13.29 2.92
C LEU A 487 -17.49 -11.91 2.70
N LYS A 488 -18.02 -11.26 3.74
CA LYS A 488 -18.48 -9.86 3.66
C LYS A 488 -17.34 -8.91 3.29
N TRP A 489 -16.15 -9.10 3.86
CA TRP A 489 -14.95 -8.32 3.51
C TRP A 489 -14.52 -8.58 2.06
N TYR A 490 -14.57 -9.83 1.60
CA TYR A 490 -14.30 -10.17 0.20
C TYR A 490 -15.35 -9.57 -0.76
N LEU A 491 -16.65 -9.55 -0.41
CA LEU A 491 -17.67 -8.83 -1.19
C LEU A 491 -17.34 -7.35 -1.38
N ARG A 492 -16.66 -6.71 -0.42
CA ARG A 492 -16.23 -5.31 -0.55
C ARG A 492 -15.22 -5.16 -1.68
N THR A 493 -14.28 -6.09 -1.88
CA THR A 493 -13.31 -6.01 -2.98
C THR A 493 -13.99 -6.25 -4.34
N ILE A 494 -14.93 -7.19 -4.39
CA ILE A 494 -15.74 -7.46 -5.59
C ILE A 494 -16.55 -6.22 -5.99
N VAL A 495 -17.27 -5.63 -5.02
CA VAL A 495 -18.05 -4.42 -5.26
C VAL A 495 -17.16 -3.24 -5.65
N ASN A 496 -15.96 -3.10 -5.08
CA ASN A 496 -14.99 -2.09 -5.49
C ASN A 496 -14.65 -2.21 -6.98
N ALA A 497 -14.41 -3.42 -7.48
CA ALA A 497 -14.08 -3.66 -8.88
C ALA A 497 -15.24 -3.32 -9.84
N LEU A 498 -16.50 -3.55 -9.42
CA LEU A 498 -17.69 -3.17 -10.18
C LEU A 498 -17.97 -1.66 -10.13
N LEU A 499 -17.87 -1.08 -8.93
CA LEU A 499 -18.16 0.33 -8.67
C LEU A 499 -17.26 1.24 -9.49
N ASP A 500 -15.94 1.03 -9.44
CA ASP A 500 -14.94 1.92 -10.03
C ASP A 500 -15.16 2.09 -11.54
N GLN A 501 -15.27 0.97 -12.25
CA GLN A 501 -15.52 0.99 -13.70
C GLN A 501 -16.90 1.55 -14.05
N ALA A 502 -17.93 1.25 -13.26
CA ALA A 502 -19.28 1.72 -13.55
C ALA A 502 -19.41 3.24 -13.31
N VAL A 503 -18.69 3.78 -12.33
CA VAL A 503 -18.64 5.21 -12.06
C VAL A 503 -17.93 5.97 -13.19
N HIS A 504 -16.73 5.53 -13.59
CA HIS A 504 -15.94 6.26 -14.58
C HIS A 504 -16.36 6.04 -16.04
N VAL A 505 -17.02 4.92 -16.35
CA VAL A 505 -17.33 4.55 -17.74
C VAL A 505 -18.83 4.45 -18.00
N ASP A 506 -19.60 3.84 -17.10
CA ASP A 506 -21.02 3.52 -17.37
C ASP A 506 -21.99 4.58 -16.83
N GLY A 507 -21.49 5.67 -16.24
CA GLY A 507 -22.33 6.76 -15.73
C GLY A 507 -23.09 6.44 -14.45
N MET A 508 -22.63 5.47 -13.65
CA MET A 508 -23.26 5.13 -12.37
C MET A 508 -23.38 6.37 -11.47
N ASP A 509 -24.60 6.61 -10.98
CA ASP A 509 -24.90 7.69 -10.06
C ASP A 509 -24.72 7.26 -8.58
N ARG A 510 -24.86 8.24 -7.68
CA ARG A 510 -24.70 8.00 -6.24
C ARG A 510 -25.71 7.00 -5.70
N ALA A 511 -26.96 7.03 -6.16
CA ALA A 511 -28.01 6.17 -5.64
C ALA A 511 -27.75 4.71 -6.02
N ALA A 512 -27.39 4.45 -7.28
CA ALA A 512 -27.00 3.13 -7.77
C ALA A 512 -25.74 2.62 -7.07
N ALA A 513 -24.73 3.48 -6.87
CA ALA A 513 -23.50 3.12 -6.16
C ALA A 513 -23.76 2.72 -4.70
N LEU A 514 -24.55 3.51 -3.96
CA LEU A 514 -24.92 3.20 -2.58
C LEU A 514 -25.74 1.92 -2.50
N LYS A 515 -26.68 1.71 -3.43
CA LYS A 515 -27.46 0.48 -3.51
C LYS A 515 -26.56 -0.73 -3.74
N LEU A 516 -25.62 -0.67 -4.69
CA LEU A 516 -24.65 -1.74 -4.95
C LEU A 516 -23.86 -2.09 -3.67
N MET A 517 -23.30 -1.09 -2.99
CA MET A 517 -22.49 -1.30 -1.79
C MET A 517 -23.29 -1.86 -0.61
N THR A 518 -24.49 -1.34 -0.36
CA THR A 518 -25.30 -1.68 0.82
C THR A 518 -26.16 -2.94 0.62
N GLU A 519 -26.66 -3.19 -0.60
CA GLU A 519 -27.49 -4.37 -0.88
C GLU A 519 -26.65 -5.56 -1.32
N ALA A 520 -25.75 -5.38 -2.30
CA ALA A 520 -24.94 -6.49 -2.81
C ALA A 520 -23.77 -6.80 -1.88
N GLY A 521 -23.10 -5.75 -1.36
CA GLY A 521 -21.93 -5.86 -0.49
C GLY A 521 -22.20 -5.86 1.02
N PHE A 522 -23.45 -5.65 1.44
CA PHE A 522 -23.86 -5.57 2.87
C PHE A 522 -23.06 -4.55 3.70
N GLN A 523 -22.49 -3.52 3.09
CA GLN A 523 -21.77 -2.47 3.80
C GLN A 523 -22.74 -1.59 4.59
N GLU A 524 -22.32 -1.13 5.77
CA GLU A 524 -23.04 -0.09 6.51
C GLU A 524 -23.00 1.25 5.74
N GLU A 525 -24.02 2.10 5.92
CA GLU A 525 -24.23 3.33 5.11
C GLU A 525 -23.01 4.25 5.10
N ARG A 526 -22.33 4.43 6.25
CA ARG A 526 -21.16 5.30 6.36
C ARG A 526 -19.99 4.82 5.52
N GLU A 527 -19.75 3.52 5.50
CA GLU A 527 -18.69 2.90 4.71
C GLU A 527 -18.99 3.06 3.21
N ALA A 528 -20.25 2.87 2.80
CA ALA A 528 -20.68 3.09 1.42
C ALA A 528 -20.58 4.56 1.00
N ALA A 529 -20.97 5.51 1.86
CA ALA A 529 -20.88 6.93 1.59
C ALA A 529 -19.44 7.41 1.42
N GLY A 530 -18.52 6.97 2.30
CA GLY A 530 -17.09 7.27 2.17
C GLY A 530 -16.49 6.69 0.89
N LYS A 531 -16.89 5.46 0.54
CA LYS A 531 -16.42 4.79 -0.68
C LYS A 531 -16.93 5.44 -1.97
N TRP A 532 -18.15 5.96 -1.97
CA TRP A 532 -18.64 6.80 -3.08
C TRP A 532 -17.75 8.04 -3.29
N VAL A 533 -17.34 8.71 -2.21
CA VAL A 533 -16.41 9.84 -2.32
C VAL A 533 -15.05 9.37 -2.88
N ARG A 534 -14.51 8.26 -2.38
CA ARG A 534 -13.26 7.67 -2.89
C ARG A 534 -13.32 7.32 -4.38
N ALA A 535 -14.44 6.78 -4.87
CA ALA A 535 -14.64 6.46 -6.29
C ALA A 535 -14.75 7.71 -7.19
N GLN A 536 -15.01 8.89 -6.62
CA GLN A 536 -14.97 10.14 -7.37
C GLN A 536 -13.58 10.78 -7.36
N LEU A 537 -12.78 10.54 -6.32
CA LEU A 537 -11.45 11.16 -6.12
C LEU A 537 -10.28 10.32 -6.67
N SER A 538 -10.54 9.06 -7.01
CA SER A 538 -9.55 8.12 -7.52
C SER A 538 -10.14 7.31 -8.66
N SER A 539 -9.31 6.63 -9.45
CA SER A 539 -9.73 5.79 -10.58
C SER A 539 -8.74 4.65 -10.77
N ALA A 540 -9.25 3.48 -11.16
CA ALA A 540 -8.51 2.23 -11.36
C ALA A 540 -7.81 1.68 -10.10
N GLN A 541 -7.94 2.35 -8.96
CA GLN A 541 -7.33 1.93 -7.70
C GLN A 541 -8.21 0.91 -6.98
N LEU A 542 -9.54 1.07 -7.00
CA LEU A 542 -10.45 0.17 -6.29
C LEU A 542 -10.42 -1.29 -6.80
N PRO A 543 -10.21 -1.60 -8.10
CA PRO A 543 -10.11 -2.99 -8.57
C PRO A 543 -8.85 -3.75 -8.13
N VAL A 544 -7.79 -3.07 -7.64
CA VAL A 544 -6.49 -3.70 -7.34
C VAL A 544 -6.62 -4.86 -6.34
N TYR A 545 -7.48 -4.71 -5.34
CA TYR A 545 -7.74 -5.70 -4.29
C TYR A 545 -8.33 -6.99 -4.87
N PHE A 546 -9.39 -6.85 -5.67
CA PHE A 546 -10.09 -8.00 -6.25
C PHE A 546 -9.22 -8.73 -7.26
N VAL A 547 -8.63 -7.98 -8.21
CA VAL A 547 -7.79 -8.57 -9.25
C VAL A 547 -6.57 -9.25 -8.63
N GLY A 548 -5.88 -8.58 -7.71
CA GLY A 548 -4.75 -9.16 -7.00
C GLY A 548 -5.10 -10.44 -6.24
N ALA A 549 -6.21 -10.45 -5.49
CA ALA A 549 -6.64 -11.62 -4.74
C ALA A 549 -6.99 -12.80 -5.66
N ARG A 550 -7.66 -12.53 -6.78
CA ARG A 550 -7.98 -13.53 -7.80
C ARG A 550 -6.74 -14.10 -8.46
N GLU A 551 -5.76 -13.27 -8.81
CA GLU A 551 -4.50 -13.73 -9.39
C GLU A 551 -3.69 -14.59 -8.40
N HIS A 552 -3.62 -14.21 -7.11
CA HIS A 552 -2.97 -15.03 -6.08
C HIS A 552 -3.67 -16.38 -5.89
N ALA A 553 -5.01 -16.38 -5.80
CA ALA A 553 -5.79 -17.61 -5.68
C ALA A 553 -5.60 -18.54 -6.89
N ALA A 554 -5.70 -17.99 -8.11
CA ALA A 554 -5.51 -18.76 -9.35
C ALA A 554 -4.09 -19.33 -9.46
N MET A 555 -3.07 -18.53 -9.13
CA MET A 555 -1.67 -18.98 -9.09
C MET A 555 -1.49 -20.15 -8.12
N ARG A 556 -2.06 -20.05 -6.91
CA ARG A 556 -1.99 -21.15 -5.93
C ARG A 556 -2.64 -22.42 -6.46
N GLU A 557 -3.86 -22.32 -7.00
CA GLU A 557 -4.58 -23.47 -7.53
C GLU A 557 -3.81 -24.17 -8.65
N GLU A 558 -3.16 -23.41 -9.52
CA GLU A 558 -2.33 -23.97 -10.60
C GLU A 558 -1.07 -24.66 -10.06
N VAL A 559 -0.34 -24.02 -9.14
CA VAL A 559 0.85 -24.62 -8.50
C VAL A 559 0.48 -25.87 -7.70
N GLN A 560 -0.61 -25.81 -6.93
CA GLN A 560 -1.12 -26.97 -6.17
C GLN A 560 -1.49 -28.12 -7.09
N ARG A 561 -2.14 -27.85 -8.22
CA ARG A 561 -2.48 -28.88 -9.21
C ARG A 561 -1.25 -29.49 -9.87
N LYS A 562 -0.24 -28.68 -10.18
CA LYS A 562 1.03 -29.13 -10.78
C LYS A 562 1.85 -30.00 -9.82
N LEU A 563 1.87 -29.66 -8.53
CA LEU A 563 2.62 -30.39 -7.52
C LEU A 563 1.86 -31.59 -6.91
N GLY A 564 0.53 -31.61 -6.99
CA GLY A 564 -0.29 -32.69 -6.46
C GLY A 564 -0.05 -32.92 -4.96
N THR A 565 0.27 -34.16 -4.59
CA THR A 565 0.57 -34.54 -3.20
C THR A 565 1.88 -33.95 -2.67
N ALA A 566 2.76 -33.44 -3.54
CA ALA A 566 3.99 -32.76 -3.14
C ALA A 566 3.79 -31.27 -2.83
N PHE A 567 2.56 -30.74 -2.97
CA PHE A 567 2.26 -29.36 -2.59
C PHE A 567 2.38 -29.17 -1.08
N ASP A 568 3.26 -28.25 -0.68
CA ASP A 568 3.39 -27.78 0.69
C ASP A 568 3.02 -26.29 0.74
N ALA A 569 2.01 -25.96 1.53
CA ALA A 569 1.45 -24.60 1.58
C ALA A 569 2.45 -23.58 2.10
N ARG A 570 3.27 -23.93 3.11
CA ARG A 570 4.28 -23.02 3.65
C ARG A 570 5.36 -22.72 2.63
N ARG A 571 5.91 -23.76 2.01
CA ARG A 571 6.95 -23.63 0.98
C ARG A 571 6.43 -22.81 -0.20
N TYR A 572 5.17 -23.00 -0.58
CA TYR A 572 4.53 -22.16 -1.59
C TYR A 572 4.48 -20.68 -1.17
N HIS A 573 3.96 -20.37 0.03
CA HIS A 573 3.88 -18.99 0.51
C HIS A 573 5.26 -18.33 0.65
N ASP A 574 6.23 -19.02 1.24
CA ASP A 574 7.61 -18.54 1.37
C ASP A 574 8.23 -18.28 -0.01
N GLN A 575 7.98 -19.17 -0.99
CA GLN A 575 8.45 -18.98 -2.35
C GLN A 575 7.79 -17.77 -3.03
N VAL A 576 6.47 -17.59 -2.90
CA VAL A 576 5.77 -16.42 -3.47
C VAL A 576 6.35 -15.11 -2.94
N LEU A 577 6.55 -15.03 -1.61
CA LEU A 577 7.07 -13.82 -0.96
C LEU A 577 8.56 -13.58 -1.22
N SER A 578 9.30 -14.61 -1.61
CA SER A 578 10.74 -14.51 -1.91
C SER A 578 11.08 -13.69 -3.16
N TYR A 579 10.09 -13.30 -3.98
CA TYR A 579 10.31 -12.54 -5.22
C TYR A 579 10.14 -11.02 -5.08
N GLY A 580 9.98 -10.51 -3.85
CA GLY A 580 9.59 -9.13 -3.60
C GLY A 580 8.11 -8.91 -3.89
N SER A 581 7.76 -7.75 -4.45
CA SER A 581 6.36 -7.38 -4.75
C SER A 581 6.10 -7.07 -6.23
N PRO A 582 6.53 -7.87 -7.22
CA PRO A 582 6.13 -7.66 -8.62
C PRO A 582 4.66 -8.04 -8.83
N PRO A 583 4.01 -7.63 -9.94
CA PRO A 583 2.70 -8.15 -10.33
C PRO A 583 2.63 -9.68 -10.26
N VAL A 584 1.50 -10.22 -9.80
CA VAL A 584 1.33 -11.66 -9.49
C VAL A 584 1.63 -12.54 -10.70
N ARG A 585 1.30 -12.08 -11.92
CA ARG A 585 1.64 -12.76 -13.18
C ARG A 585 3.13 -13.12 -13.30
N PHE A 586 4.03 -12.26 -12.84
CA PHE A 586 5.47 -12.50 -12.95
C PHE A 586 5.93 -13.51 -11.89
N VAL A 587 5.37 -13.45 -10.68
CA VAL A 587 5.62 -14.50 -9.67
C VAL A 587 5.15 -15.85 -10.18
N ARG A 588 3.96 -15.92 -10.78
CA ARG A 588 3.44 -17.13 -11.42
C ARG A 588 4.42 -17.65 -12.49
N GLN A 589 4.87 -16.79 -13.40
CA GLN A 589 5.82 -17.20 -14.44
C GLN A 589 7.16 -17.68 -13.85
N LEU A 590 7.67 -17.04 -12.79
CA LEU A 590 8.90 -17.44 -12.09
C LEU A 590 8.75 -18.79 -11.38
N ILE A 591 7.66 -19.02 -10.64
CA ILE A 591 7.42 -20.28 -9.92
C ILE A 591 7.21 -21.45 -10.89
N LEU A 592 6.50 -21.22 -11.98
CA LEU A 592 6.14 -22.29 -12.94
C LEU A 592 7.15 -22.48 -14.07
N ASP A 593 8.22 -21.68 -14.09
CA ASP A 593 9.24 -21.61 -15.14
C ASP A 593 8.66 -21.33 -16.54
N LEU A 594 7.69 -20.42 -16.61
CA LEU A 594 7.08 -19.97 -17.85
C LEU A 594 7.90 -18.80 -18.45
N PRO A 595 7.73 -18.47 -19.76
CA PRO A 595 8.29 -17.25 -20.32
C PRO A 595 7.87 -16.01 -19.53
N ILE A 596 8.81 -15.09 -19.32
CA ILE A 596 8.51 -13.76 -18.76
C ILE A 596 7.99 -12.90 -19.91
N GLU A 597 6.75 -12.46 -19.82
CA GLU A 597 6.04 -11.66 -20.82
C GLU A 597 5.10 -10.68 -20.15
#